data_AF-A0A8X6VFP1-F1
#
_entry.id   AF-A0A8X6VFP1-F1
#
_cell.length_a   1.000
_cell.length_b   1.000
_cell.length_c   1.000
_cell.angle_alpha   90.00
_cell.angle_beta   90.00
_cell.angle_gamma   90.00
#
_symmetry.space_group_name_H-M   'P 1'
#
loop_
_entity.id
_entity.type
_entity.pdbx_description
1 polymer ?
#
loop_
_entity_poly.entity_id
_entity_poly.type
_entity_poly.pdbx_seq_one_letter_code
_entity_poly.pdbx_strand_id
1 'polypeptide(L)'
;MWKTVLCSDESRFTVWQSDGRVWFGLGPLVPVIGNMNSEMYVDILDNAALPTLWQYFGEGPFLFQQDNCSIHTLRLAQTWFDEMGVQKLDWSSQSTDLNPIEHL
;
A
#
# COMPACT_ATOMS: atom_id res chain seq x y z
N MET A 1 -4.48 16.80 -12.79
CA MET A 1 -3.25 16.00 -12.96
C MET A 1 -3.42 14.76 -12.10
N TRP A 2 -3.49 13.58 -12.70
CA TRP A 2 -3.77 12.33 -11.96
C TRP A 2 -2.54 11.97 -11.10
N LYS A 3 -2.80 11.54 -9.86
CA LYS A 3 -1.76 11.11 -8.90
C LYS A 3 -1.36 9.68 -9.22
N THR A 4 -0.08 9.35 -9.07
CA THR A 4 0.42 7.98 -9.23
C THR A 4 -0.26 7.09 -8.19
N VAL A 5 -0.89 5.99 -8.63
CA VAL A 5 -1.56 5.05 -7.71
C VAL A 5 -0.67 3.85 -7.50
N LEU A 6 -0.36 3.55 -6.25
CA LEU A 6 0.33 2.35 -5.81
C LEU A 6 -0.69 1.41 -5.15
N CYS A 7 -0.79 0.21 -5.68
CA CYS A 7 -1.42 -0.94 -5.04
C CYS A 7 -0.33 -1.78 -4.38
N SER A 8 -0.48 -2.18 -3.12
CA SER A 8 0.40 -3.18 -2.49
C SER A 8 -0.46 -4.28 -1.89
N ASP A 9 -0.13 -5.54 -2.20
CA ASP A 9 -0.48 -6.69 -1.35
C ASP A 9 0.74 -7.04 -0.48
N GLU A 10 0.62 -8.07 0.36
CA GLU A 10 1.65 -8.56 1.29
C GLU A 10 2.99 -8.93 0.62
N SER A 11 3.07 -9.00 -0.72
CA SER A 11 4.24 -9.45 -1.48
C SER A 11 4.56 -8.68 -2.77
N ARG A 12 3.62 -7.90 -3.31
CA ARG A 12 3.68 -7.31 -4.64
C ARG A 12 3.17 -5.88 -4.58
N PHE A 13 3.80 -5.00 -5.37
CA PHE A 13 3.25 -3.69 -5.62
C PHE A 13 3.01 -3.45 -7.11
N THR A 14 1.90 -2.78 -7.43
CA THR A 14 1.53 -2.34 -8.77
C THR A 14 1.42 -0.83 -8.79
N VAL A 15 2.19 -0.18 -9.66
CA VAL A 15 2.13 1.27 -9.84
C VAL A 15 1.45 1.63 -11.15
N TRP A 16 0.40 2.42 -11.05
CA TRP A 16 -0.32 3.02 -12.16
C TRP A 16 0.14 4.46 -12.33
N GLN A 17 0.85 4.71 -13.43
CA GLN A 17 1.32 6.05 -13.78
C GLN A 17 0.28 6.79 -14.61
N SER A 18 0.30 8.12 -14.51
CA SER A 18 -0.65 9.00 -15.22
C SER A 18 -0.50 8.96 -16.75
N ASP A 19 0.60 8.41 -17.27
CA ASP A 19 0.85 8.18 -18.70
C ASP A 19 0.30 6.83 -19.21
N GLY A 20 -0.43 6.09 -18.37
CA GLY A 20 -1.01 4.79 -18.69
C GLY A 20 -0.04 3.62 -18.55
N ARG A 21 1.19 3.85 -18.05
CA ARG A 21 2.12 2.76 -17.77
C ARG A 21 1.78 2.08 -16.45
N VAL A 22 1.88 0.76 -16.47
CA VAL A 22 1.77 -0.08 -15.27
C VAL A 22 3.14 -0.68 -14.98
N TRP A 23 3.64 -0.43 -13.79
CA TRP A 23 4.86 -1.05 -13.29
C TRP A 23 4.52 -2.13 -12.28
N PHE A 24 5.02 -3.33 -12.52
CA PHE A 24 4.96 -4.45 -11.57
C PHE A 24 6.32 -4.56 -10.90
N GLY A 25 6.33 -4.49 -9.58
CA GLY A 25 7.53 -4.70 -8.78
C GLY A 25 7.25 -5.66 -7.63
N LEU A 26 8.28 -6.43 -7.27
CA LEU A 26 8.26 -7.20 -6.03
C LEU A 26 8.62 -6.26 -4.89
N GLY A 27 7.71 -6.15 -3.93
CA GLY A 27 7.98 -5.51 -2.66
C GLY A 27 8.84 -6.42 -1.77
N PRO A 28 9.40 -5.88 -0.68
CA PRO A 28 10.02 -6.71 0.34
C PRO A 28 8.99 -7.69 0.91
N LEU A 29 9.31 -8.98 0.85
CA LEU A 29 8.58 -10.02 1.56
C LEU A 29 8.97 -9.98 3.04
N VAL A 30 8.10 -9.43 3.88
CA VAL A 30 8.32 -9.38 5.33
C VAL A 30 7.59 -10.54 6.00
N PRO A 31 8.30 -11.55 6.53
CA PRO A 31 7.65 -12.66 7.22
C PRO A 31 7.02 -12.18 8.53
N VAL A 32 5.70 -12.35 8.64
CA VAL A 32 4.96 -12.07 9.88
C VAL A 32 4.91 -13.35 10.71
N ILE A 33 5.50 -13.32 11.91
CA ILE A 33 5.44 -14.44 12.85
C ILE A 33 4.25 -14.23 13.78
N GLY A 34 3.26 -15.13 13.69
CA GLY A 34 2.03 -15.06 14.48
C GLY A 34 0.92 -14.29 13.78
N ASN A 35 -0.06 -13.81 14.55
CA ASN A 35 -1.18 -13.05 14.00
C ASN A 35 -0.77 -11.59 13.80
N MET A 36 -0.96 -11.08 12.58
CA MET A 36 -0.75 -9.68 12.25
C MET A 36 -1.62 -8.78 13.17
N ASN A 37 -1.01 -7.73 13.71
CA ASN A 37 -1.68 -6.68 14.45
C ASN A 37 -1.33 -5.30 13.86
N SER A 38 -1.96 -4.24 14.35
CA SER A 38 -1.74 -2.89 13.81
C SER A 38 -0.32 -2.36 14.01
N GLU A 39 0.36 -2.74 15.09
CA GLU A 39 1.73 -2.29 15.35
C GLU A 39 2.70 -2.93 14.35
N MET A 40 2.57 -4.25 14.14
CA MET A 40 3.34 -4.99 13.13
C MET A 40 3.06 -4.47 11.72
N TYR A 41 1.80 -4.11 11.44
CA TYR A 41 1.43 -3.52 10.16
C TYR A 41 2.12 -2.17 9.93
N VAL A 42 2.08 -1.27 10.91
CA VAL A 42 2.78 0.03 10.83
C VAL A 42 4.29 -0.15 10.73
N ASP A 43 4.87 -1.11 11.47
CA ASP A 43 6.29 -1.44 11.38
C ASP A 43 6.71 -1.86 9.97
N ILE A 44 5.87 -2.66 9.29
CA ILE A 44 6.10 -3.04 7.89
C ILE A 44 5.98 -1.83 6.96
N LEU A 45 4.98 -0.97 7.18
CA LEU A 45 4.82 0.24 6.38
C LEU A 45 6.05 1.16 6.49
N ASP A 46 6.55 1.36 7.70
CA ASP A 46 7.64 2.28 8.00
C ASP A 46 9.01 1.75 7.56
N ASN A 47 9.29 0.46 7.83
CA ASN A 47 10.62 -0.11 7.61
C ASN A 47 10.78 -0.80 6.25
N ALA A 48 9.69 -1.14 5.58
CA ALA A 48 9.74 -1.92 4.35
C ALA A 48 9.01 -1.24 3.19
N ALA A 49 7.72 -0.94 3.33
CA ALA A 49 6.92 -0.43 2.23
C ALA A 49 7.35 0.98 1.80
N LEU A 50 7.30 1.96 2.71
CA LEU A 50 7.60 3.36 2.40
C LEU A 50 9.04 3.59 1.88
N PRO A 51 10.09 3.00 2.48
CA PRO A 51 11.45 3.11 1.95
C PRO A 51 11.59 2.51 0.56
N THR A 52 10.94 1.38 0.29
CA THR A 52 10.94 0.75 -1.03
C THR A 52 10.29 1.66 -2.07
N LEU A 53 9.18 2.31 -1.72
CA LEU A 53 8.50 3.24 -2.60
C LEU A 53 9.36 4.44 -2.95
N TRP A 54 9.99 5.05 -1.95
CA TRP A 54 10.91 6.17 -2.18
C TRP A 54 12.13 5.75 -3.01
N GLN A 55 12.64 4.53 -2.81
CA GLN A 55 13.75 4.02 -3.61
C GLN A 55 13.39 3.91 -5.10
N TYR A 56 12.21 3.40 -5.44
CA TYR A 56 11.82 3.18 -6.83
C TYR A 56 11.23 4.41 -7.52
N PHE A 57 10.47 5.22 -6.80
CA PHE A 57 9.64 6.28 -7.38
C PHE A 57 9.97 7.68 -6.86
N GLY A 58 10.87 7.79 -5.88
CA GLY A 58 11.18 9.03 -5.20
C GLY A 58 10.08 9.49 -4.24
N GLU A 59 10.31 10.63 -3.61
CA GLU A 59 9.31 11.33 -2.81
C GLU A 59 8.37 12.10 -3.76
N GLY A 60 7.15 11.60 -3.94
CA GLY A 60 6.15 12.23 -4.80
C GLY A 60 4.74 11.95 -4.31
N PRO A 61 3.70 12.60 -4.85
CA PRO A 61 2.34 12.30 -4.44
C PRO A 61 1.92 10.92 -4.96
N PHE A 62 1.89 9.93 -4.07
CA PHE A 62 1.35 8.60 -4.32
C PHE A 62 0.02 8.39 -3.58
N LEU A 63 -0.87 7.63 -4.21
CA LEU A 63 -2.08 7.09 -3.60
C LEU A 63 -1.82 5.64 -3.23
N PHE A 64 -1.85 5.31 -1.94
CA PHE A 64 -1.69 3.97 -1.41
C PHE A 64 -3.04 3.24 -1.38
N GLN A 65 -3.16 2.14 -2.11
CA GLN A 65 -4.29 1.22 -2.00
C GLN A 65 -3.90 0.07 -1.08
N GLN A 66 -4.78 -0.18 -0.10
CA GLN A 66 -4.77 -1.34 0.78
C GLN A 66 -6.17 -1.96 0.77
N ASP A 67 -6.29 -3.22 1.17
CA ASP A 67 -7.60 -3.81 1.45
C ASP A 67 -8.25 -3.16 2.70
N ASN A 68 -9.54 -3.43 2.90
CA ASN A 68 -10.27 -2.96 4.09
C ASN A 68 -10.15 -3.94 5.27
N CYS A 69 -9.02 -4.65 5.41
CA CYS A 69 -8.80 -5.52 6.55
C CYS A 69 -8.90 -4.74 7.87
N SER A 70 -9.48 -5.36 8.90
CA SER A 70 -9.78 -4.69 10.18
C SER A 70 -8.55 -4.10 10.84
N ILE A 71 -7.38 -4.73 10.65
CA ILE A 71 -6.09 -4.23 11.15
C ILE A 71 -5.60 -2.96 10.44
N HIS A 72 -5.93 -2.77 9.15
CA HIS A 72 -5.54 -1.62 8.34
C HIS A 72 -6.45 -0.40 8.55
N THR A 73 -7.64 -0.65 9.12
CA THR A 73 -8.63 0.39 9.44
C THR A 73 -8.54 0.88 10.89
N LEU A 74 -7.65 0.28 11.69
CA LEU A 74 -7.36 0.74 13.05
C LEU A 74 -6.76 2.15 13.04
N ARG A 75 -7.06 2.90 14.11
CA ARG A 75 -6.60 4.30 14.28
C ARG A 75 -5.09 4.45 14.14
N LEU A 76 -4.32 3.46 14.58
CA LEU A 76 -2.86 3.49 14.51
C LEU A 76 -2.36 3.60 13.06
N ALA A 77 -2.87 2.75 12.16
CA ALA A 77 -2.51 2.80 10.75
C ALA A 77 -2.96 4.13 10.12
N GLN A 78 -4.18 4.59 10.42
CA GLN A 78 -4.71 5.87 9.94
C GLN A 78 -3.79 7.05 10.31
N THR A 79 -3.39 7.12 11.59
CA THR A 79 -2.49 8.17 12.08
C THR A 79 -1.13 8.13 11.39
N TRP A 80 -0.57 6.93 11.16
CA TRP A 80 0.70 6.80 10.45
C TRP A 80 0.61 7.36 9.01
N PHE A 81 -0.48 7.08 8.28
CA PHE A 81 -0.68 7.64 6.93
C PHE A 81 -0.73 9.18 6.94
N ASP A 82 -1.42 9.76 7.92
CA ASP A 82 -1.51 11.22 8.08
C ASP A 82 -0.15 11.84 8.42
N GLU A 83 0.61 11.22 9.33
CA GLU A 83 1.93 11.70 9.78
C GLU A 83 2.99 11.62 8.67
N MET A 84 2.97 10.56 7.87
CA MET A 84 3.90 10.36 6.75
C MET A 84 3.48 11.11 5.48
N GLY A 85 2.32 11.79 5.50
CA GLY A 85 1.79 12.49 4.33
C GLY A 85 1.42 11.56 3.17
N VAL A 86 1.16 10.28 3.47
CA VAL A 86 0.83 9.26 2.48
C VAL A 86 -0.68 9.26 2.26
N GLN A 87 -1.09 9.57 1.04
CA GLN A 87 -2.52 9.59 0.72
C GLN A 87 -3.02 8.19 0.44
N LYS A 88 -4.20 7.84 0.98
CA LYS A 88 -4.84 6.56 0.67
C LYS A 88 -5.85 6.70 -0.46
N LEU A 89 -5.97 5.64 -1.24
CA LEU A 89 -7.06 5.49 -2.19
C LEU A 89 -8.35 5.18 -1.43
N ASP A 90 -9.41 5.93 -1.71
CA ASP A 90 -10.75 5.65 -1.19
C ASP A 90 -11.32 4.44 -1.94
N TRP A 91 -11.17 3.25 -1.35
CA TRP A 91 -11.53 1.98 -1.96
C TRP A 91 -12.77 1.38 -1.30
N SER A 92 -13.80 1.06 -2.10
CA SER A 92 -15.06 0.55 -1.57
C SER A 92 -14.90 -0.88 -1.03
N SER A 93 -15.44 -1.12 0.16
CA SER A 93 -15.27 -2.36 0.94
C SER A 93 -15.90 -3.63 0.36
N GLN A 94 -16.56 -3.56 -0.80
CA GLN A 94 -17.26 -4.69 -1.41
C GLN A 94 -16.65 -5.16 -2.73
N SER A 95 -15.40 -4.78 -2.99
CA SER A 95 -14.77 -5.04 -4.28
C SER A 95 -13.56 -5.99 -4.16
N THR A 96 -13.79 -7.14 -3.53
CA THR A 96 -12.89 -8.30 -3.57
C THR A 96 -12.56 -8.64 -5.04
N ASP A 97 -13.57 -8.59 -5.92
CA ASP A 97 -13.43 -8.81 -7.37
C ASP A 97 -12.60 -7.74 -8.13
N LEU A 98 -12.27 -6.61 -7.49
CA LEU A 98 -11.51 -5.52 -8.13
C LEU A 98 -10.07 -5.42 -7.65
N ASN A 99 -9.62 -6.29 -6.73
CA ASN A 99 -8.19 -6.38 -6.47
C ASN A 99 -7.52 -7.00 -7.72
N PRO A 100 -6.78 -6.23 -8.54
CA PRO A 100 -6.24 -6.75 -9.80
C PRO A 100 -5.27 -7.90 -9.54
N ILE A 101 -4.77 -8.03 -8.32
CA ILE A 101 -3.83 -9.05 -7.88
C ILE A 101 -4.51 -10.38 -7.53
N GLU A 102 -5.81 -10.40 -7.16
CA GLU A 102 -6.54 -11.66 -6.90
C GLU A 102 -6.81 -12.44 -8.19
N HIS A 103 -6.78 -11.76 -9.34
CA HIS A 103 -7.01 -12.35 -10.66
C HIS A 103 -5.71 -12.51 -11.49
N LEU A 104 -4.53 -12.48 -10.86
CA LEU A 104 -3.22 -12.75 -11.50
C LEU A 104 -2.76 -14.20 -11.34
#